data_AF-A0A3R6W9U4-F1
#
_entry.id   AF-A0A3R6W9U4-F1
#
_cell.length_a   1.000
_cell.length_b   1.000
_cell.length_c   1.000
_cell.angle_alpha   90.00
_cell.angle_beta   90.00
_cell.angle_gamma   90.00
#
_symmetry.space_group_name_H-M   'P 1'
#
loop_
_entity.id
_entity.type
_entity.pdbx_description
1 polymer ?
#
loop_
_entity_poly.entity_id
_entity_poly.type
_entity_poly.pdbx_seq_one_letter_code
_entity_poly.pdbx_strand_id
1 'polypeptide(L)'
;MQLGHHHRFVAVHQHPPNEYEAHSCMLVYWHRRFLWGYENMLRSLGDDFQCITIPFWDYTAASSNYLDPNIPCASMAECNPVLPDYGASSSINVDSNSSTFILGGSTTAAGETVNADYCVRDPDQPATRSFCQSEDAFRTNTCLG
;
A
#
# COMPACT_ATOMS: atom_id res chain seq x y z
N MET A 1 9.57 -7.40 10.30
CA MET A 1 8.76 -6.50 11.14
C MET A 1 8.94 -6.69 12.66
N GLN A 2 9.79 -7.63 13.13
CA GLN A 2 9.93 -7.96 14.56
C GLN A 2 10.46 -6.83 15.46
N LEU A 3 11.24 -5.88 14.90
CA LEU A 3 11.81 -4.74 15.64
C LEU A 3 10.85 -3.55 15.80
N GLY A 4 9.64 -3.61 15.21
CA GLY A 4 8.63 -2.53 15.31
C GLY A 4 8.92 -1.28 14.48
N HIS A 5 10.03 -1.23 13.74
CA HIS A 5 10.39 -0.04 12.95
C HIS A 5 9.36 0.31 11.88
N HIS A 6 8.84 -0.68 11.13
CA HIS A 6 7.81 -0.45 10.12
C HIS A 6 6.55 0.21 10.71
N HIS A 7 6.04 -0.32 11.83
CA HIS A 7 4.92 0.24 12.59
C HIS A 7 5.15 1.72 12.95
N ARG A 8 6.35 2.09 13.40
CA ARG A 8 6.66 3.50 13.73
C ARG A 8 6.54 4.43 12.53
N PHE A 9 6.94 3.99 11.34
CA PHE A 9 6.75 4.80 10.12
C PHE A 9 5.27 4.98 9.79
N VAL A 10 4.45 3.95 9.96
CA VAL A 10 2.99 4.08 9.83
C VAL A 10 2.44 5.07 10.85
N ALA A 11 2.86 4.99 12.12
CA ALA A 11 2.43 5.92 13.15
C ALA A 11 2.83 7.37 12.85
N VAL A 12 4.02 7.60 12.29
CA VAL A 12 4.45 8.94 11.83
C VAL A 12 3.55 9.43 10.69
N HIS A 13 3.24 8.60 9.71
CA HIS A 13 2.38 8.98 8.60
C HIS A 13 0.92 9.24 9.04
N GLN A 14 0.42 8.47 10.00
CA GLN A 14 -0.93 8.61 10.54
C GLN A 14 -1.06 9.69 11.62
N HIS A 15 0.05 10.30 12.05
CA HIS A 15 0.03 11.31 13.10
C HIS A 15 -0.72 12.56 12.59
N PRO A 16 -1.89 12.93 13.14
CA PRO A 16 -2.73 13.97 12.55
C PRO A 16 -2.05 15.33 12.32
N PRO A 17 -1.13 15.80 13.20
CA PRO A 17 -0.35 17.01 12.95
C PRO A 17 0.49 17.00 11.68
N ASN A 18 0.86 15.83 11.14
CA ASN A 18 1.65 15.72 9.92
C ASN A 18 0.80 15.85 8.65
N GLU A 19 -0.52 15.71 8.73
CA GLU A 19 -1.41 15.63 7.57
C GLU A 19 -1.29 16.84 6.64
N TYR A 20 -1.25 18.04 7.21
CA TYR A 20 -1.14 19.27 6.42
C TYR A 20 0.20 19.36 5.67
N GLU A 21 1.30 18.97 6.31
CA GLU A 21 2.61 18.96 5.66
C GLU A 21 2.71 17.84 4.61
N ALA A 22 2.24 16.64 4.97
CA ALA A 22 2.35 15.42 4.15
C ALA A 22 1.47 15.47 2.89
N HIS A 23 0.27 16.05 2.96
CA HIS A 23 -0.72 15.96 1.88
C HIS A 23 -1.18 17.31 1.32
N SER A 24 -0.67 18.44 1.82
CA SER A 24 -0.93 19.77 1.26
C SER A 24 0.32 20.39 0.65
N CYS A 25 0.99 21.29 1.38
CA CYS A 25 2.00 22.18 0.79
C CYS A 25 3.34 21.51 0.48
N MET A 26 3.65 20.37 1.12
CA MET A 26 4.96 19.72 1.00
C MET A 26 4.88 18.28 0.47
N LEU A 27 3.76 17.88 -0.18
CA LEU A 27 3.48 16.52 -0.65
C LEU A 27 4.72 15.76 -1.14
N VAL A 28 5.38 16.29 -2.17
CA VAL A 28 6.54 15.65 -2.81
C VAL A 28 7.75 15.60 -1.88
N TYR A 29 8.04 16.69 -1.16
CA TYR A 29 9.24 16.80 -0.32
C TYR A 29 9.12 15.96 0.96
N TRP A 30 7.94 15.97 1.58
CA TRP A 30 7.64 15.20 2.78
C TRP A 30 7.74 13.71 2.48
N HIS A 31 7.08 13.24 1.43
CA HIS A 31 7.13 11.83 1.03
C HIS A 31 8.53 11.40 0.58
N ARG A 32 9.28 12.24 -0.13
CA ARG A 32 10.67 11.94 -0.48
C ARG A 32 11.54 11.73 0.76
N ARG A 33 11.39 12.60 1.77
CA ARG A 33 12.11 12.48 3.05
C ARG A 33 11.65 11.24 3.83
N PHE A 34 10.35 10.95 3.83
CA PHE A 34 9.78 9.78 4.47
C PHE A 34 10.33 8.48 3.87
N LEU A 35 10.33 8.35 2.54
CA LEU A 35 10.92 7.21 1.82
C LEU A 35 12.43 7.10 2.08
N TRP A 36 13.16 8.22 2.03
CA TRP A 36 14.58 8.22 2.37
C TRP A 36 14.85 7.73 3.80
N GLY A 37 14.03 8.16 4.77
CA GLY A 37 14.09 7.67 6.14
C GLY A 37 13.83 6.16 6.23
N TYR A 38 12.84 5.68 5.49
CA TYR A 38 12.48 4.26 5.44
C TYR A 38 13.61 3.42 4.83
N GLU A 39 14.24 3.89 3.75
CA GLU A 39 15.39 3.23 3.13
C GLU A 39 16.56 3.11 4.10
N ASN A 40 16.89 4.20 4.83
CA ASN A 40 17.95 4.15 5.84
C ASN A 40 17.62 3.22 7.01
N MET A 41 16.35 3.16 7.41
CA MET A 41 15.90 2.19 8.42
C MET A 41 16.12 0.75 7.93
N LEU A 42 15.77 0.44 6.67
CA LEU A 42 16.04 -0.89 6.10
C LEU A 42 17.55 -1.20 6.08
N ARG A 43 18.39 -0.24 5.66
CA ARG A 43 19.85 -0.39 5.68
C ARG A 43 20.43 -0.59 7.07
N SER A 44 19.76 -0.08 8.11
CA SER A 44 20.19 -0.24 9.51
C SER A 44 19.93 -1.65 10.09
N LEU A 45 19.22 -2.52 9.37
CA LEU A 45 18.89 -3.87 9.83
C LEU A 45 20.08 -4.84 9.84
N GLY A 46 21.21 -4.45 9.23
CA GLY A 46 22.45 -5.22 9.21
C GLY A 46 23.16 -5.13 7.86
N ASP A 47 24.37 -5.70 7.81
CA ASP A 47 25.26 -5.62 6.63
C ASP A 47 24.61 -6.18 5.36
N ASP A 48 23.74 -7.20 5.48
CA ASP A 48 22.99 -7.78 4.36
C ASP A 48 22.04 -6.78 3.68
N PHE A 49 21.60 -5.75 4.40
CA PHE A 49 20.65 -4.74 3.90
C PHE A 49 21.32 -3.43 3.53
N GLN A 50 22.64 -3.27 3.73
CA GLN A 50 23.33 -1.99 3.57
C GLN A 50 23.19 -1.36 2.17
N CYS A 51 22.99 -2.19 1.15
CA CYS A 51 22.87 -1.79 -0.25
C CYS A 51 21.41 -1.70 -0.74
N ILE A 52 20.42 -1.95 0.11
CA ILE A 52 19.02 -1.95 -0.34
C ILE A 52 18.60 -0.55 -0.79
N THR A 53 17.79 -0.50 -1.84
CA THR A 53 17.10 0.70 -2.29
C THR A 53 15.60 0.44 -2.26
N ILE A 54 14.81 1.50 -2.06
CA ILE A 54 13.36 1.39 -2.21
C ILE A 54 13.03 1.27 -3.72
N PRO A 55 12.40 0.18 -4.17
CA PRO A 55 11.97 0.07 -5.55
C PRO A 55 10.78 1.02 -5.81
N PHE A 56 10.60 1.41 -7.08
CA PHE A 56 9.38 2.08 -7.51
C PHE A 56 8.51 1.10 -8.31
N TRP A 57 7.21 1.30 -8.26
CA TRP A 57 6.25 0.60 -9.10
C TRP A 57 5.80 1.52 -10.22
N ASP A 58 6.13 1.15 -11.46
CA ASP A 58 5.56 1.81 -12.64
C ASP A 58 4.12 1.30 -12.86
N TYR A 59 3.19 1.87 -12.09
CA TYR A 59 1.77 1.57 -12.19
C TYR A 59 1.25 1.73 -13.62
N THR A 60 1.70 2.76 -14.33
CA THR A 60 1.19 3.08 -15.68
C THR A 60 1.58 2.02 -16.70
N ALA A 61 2.84 1.59 -16.71
CA ALA A 61 3.30 0.54 -17.60
C ALA A 61 2.72 -0.83 -17.23
N ALA A 62 2.58 -1.13 -15.95
CA ALA A 62 1.97 -2.39 -15.51
C ALA A 62 0.47 -2.46 -15.83
N SER A 63 -0.23 -1.32 -15.75
CA SER A 63 -1.67 -1.23 -15.93
C SER A 63 -2.10 -0.98 -17.38
N SER A 64 -1.19 -0.52 -18.26
CA SER A 64 -1.54 -0.22 -19.66
C SER A 64 -2.00 -1.45 -20.43
N ASN A 65 -1.54 -2.64 -20.03
CA ASN A 65 -1.98 -3.92 -20.59
C ASN A 65 -3.50 -4.12 -20.49
N TYR A 66 -4.16 -3.56 -19.46
CA TYR A 66 -5.62 -3.64 -19.32
C TYR A 66 -6.36 -2.90 -20.45
N LEU A 67 -5.73 -1.89 -21.05
CA LEU A 67 -6.29 -1.13 -22.16
C LEU A 67 -5.92 -1.71 -23.53
N ASP A 68 -5.04 -2.72 -23.59
CA ASP A 68 -4.65 -3.36 -24.84
C ASP A 68 -5.65 -4.47 -25.23
N PRO A 69 -6.42 -4.30 -26.32
CA PRO A 69 -7.39 -5.31 -26.74
C PRO A 69 -6.75 -6.65 -27.17
N ASN A 70 -5.43 -6.71 -27.34
CA ASN A 70 -4.69 -7.91 -27.69
C ASN A 70 -4.17 -8.68 -26.46
N ILE A 71 -4.28 -8.11 -25.26
CA ILE A 71 -3.89 -8.78 -24.01
C ILE A 71 -5.15 -9.27 -23.30
N PRO A 72 -5.35 -10.59 -23.15
CA PRO A 72 -6.53 -11.14 -22.54
C PRO A 72 -6.37 -11.15 -21.01
N CYS A 73 -6.50 -9.99 -20.37
CA CYS A 73 -6.76 -9.93 -18.94
C CYS A 73 -8.20 -9.44 -18.70
N ALA A 74 -8.89 -10.04 -17.75
CA ALA A 74 -10.28 -9.73 -17.43
C ALA A 74 -10.40 -8.52 -16.48
N SER A 75 -9.31 -8.11 -15.86
CA SER A 75 -9.26 -7.01 -14.87
C SER A 75 -7.89 -6.33 -14.82
N MET A 76 -7.83 -5.13 -14.24
CA MET A 76 -6.56 -4.47 -13.95
C MET A 76 -5.71 -5.31 -12.99
N ALA A 77 -6.35 -5.98 -12.04
CA ALA A 77 -5.69 -6.88 -11.10
C ALA A 77 -4.98 -8.06 -11.79
N GLU A 78 -5.59 -8.62 -12.83
CA GLU A 78 -4.99 -9.70 -13.61
C GLU A 78 -3.83 -9.18 -14.48
N CYS A 79 -3.98 -7.98 -15.04
CA CYS A 79 -2.93 -7.35 -15.84
C CYS A 79 -1.76 -6.80 -15.02
N ASN A 80 -1.99 -6.51 -13.73
CA ASN A 80 -1.03 -5.91 -12.82
C ASN A 80 -1.03 -6.67 -11.48
N PRO A 81 -0.27 -7.77 -11.37
CA PRO A 81 -0.30 -8.67 -10.22
C PRO A 81 0.17 -8.01 -8.91
N VAL A 82 0.81 -6.85 -9.01
CA VAL A 82 1.17 -6.04 -7.84
C VAL A 82 -0.06 -5.55 -7.09
N LEU A 83 -1.19 -5.32 -7.77
CA LEU A 83 -2.45 -4.91 -7.12
C LEU A 83 -2.97 -5.95 -6.10
N PRO A 84 -3.17 -7.23 -6.46
CA PRO A 84 -3.57 -8.24 -5.49
C PRO A 84 -2.49 -8.51 -4.42
N ASP A 85 -1.21 -8.45 -4.76
CA ASP A 85 -0.11 -8.67 -3.79
C ASP A 85 -0.08 -7.64 -2.64
N TYR A 86 -0.57 -6.43 -2.89
CA TYR A 86 -0.72 -5.39 -1.86
C TYR A 86 -2.15 -5.27 -1.30
N GLY A 87 -3.05 -6.20 -1.66
CA GLY A 87 -4.43 -6.23 -1.16
C GLY A 87 -5.34 -5.17 -1.79
N ALA A 88 -4.94 -4.58 -2.91
CA ALA A 88 -5.65 -3.46 -3.55
C ALA A 88 -6.80 -3.90 -4.49
N SER A 89 -6.86 -5.17 -4.90
CA SER A 89 -7.84 -5.64 -5.90
C SER A 89 -8.80 -6.73 -5.43
N SER A 90 -8.61 -7.27 -4.24
CA SER A 90 -9.55 -8.21 -3.64
C SER A 90 -10.47 -7.46 -2.69
N SER A 91 -11.78 -7.68 -2.83
CA SER A 91 -12.76 -7.09 -1.94
C SER A 91 -12.71 -7.80 -0.58
N ILE A 92 -11.92 -7.27 0.34
CA ILE A 92 -11.69 -7.84 1.67
C ILE A 92 -12.63 -7.13 2.67
N ASN A 93 -13.44 -7.91 3.40
CA ASN A 93 -14.41 -7.41 4.39
C ASN A 93 -15.48 -6.45 3.85
N VAL A 94 -16.03 -6.72 2.65
CA VAL A 94 -17.14 -5.92 2.11
C VAL A 94 -18.37 -6.05 3.00
N ASP A 95 -18.83 -4.95 3.57
CA ASP A 95 -20.10 -4.83 4.25
C ASP A 95 -21.00 -3.81 3.53
N SER A 96 -22.19 -3.56 4.09
CA SER A 96 -23.15 -2.61 3.50
C SER A 96 -22.67 -1.15 3.47
N ASN A 97 -21.55 -0.82 4.11
CA ASN A 97 -20.95 0.52 4.17
C ASN A 97 -19.70 0.67 3.29
N SER A 98 -19.25 -0.39 2.61
CA SER A 98 -18.07 -0.32 1.74
C SER A 98 -18.29 0.65 0.58
N SER A 99 -17.24 1.41 0.24
CA SER A 99 -17.27 2.35 -0.88
C SER A 99 -16.90 1.64 -2.18
N THR A 100 -17.55 2.03 -3.27
CA THR A 100 -17.25 1.51 -4.62
C THR A 100 -16.47 2.55 -5.41
N PHE A 101 -15.35 2.13 -5.98
CA PHE A 101 -14.49 2.94 -6.85
C PHE A 101 -14.41 2.30 -8.24
N ILE A 102 -14.23 3.11 -9.27
CA ILE A 102 -13.92 2.63 -10.62
C ILE A 102 -12.43 2.87 -10.85
N LEU A 103 -11.68 1.78 -11.07
CA LEU A 103 -10.27 1.80 -11.40
C LEU A 103 -10.09 1.58 -12.90
N GLY A 104 -9.23 2.40 -13.51
CA GLY A 104 -9.03 2.35 -14.96
C GLY A 104 -10.30 2.73 -15.74
N GLY A 105 -10.23 2.56 -17.05
CA GLY A 105 -11.25 3.03 -17.98
C GLY A 105 -10.76 4.20 -18.84
N SER A 106 -11.45 4.39 -19.96
CA SER A 106 -11.18 5.47 -20.89
C SER A 106 -12.51 6.09 -21.36
N THR A 107 -12.45 7.05 -22.28
CA THR A 107 -13.66 7.54 -22.96
C THR A 107 -14.38 6.46 -23.77
N THR A 108 -13.72 5.32 -24.05
CA THR A 108 -14.22 4.25 -24.92
C THR A 108 -14.34 2.88 -24.25
N ALA A 109 -13.86 2.72 -23.01
CA ALA A 109 -13.91 1.46 -22.27
C ALA A 109 -14.30 1.69 -20.80
N ALA A 110 -15.22 0.86 -20.30
CA ALA A 110 -15.60 0.86 -18.89
C ALA A 110 -14.41 0.45 -18.02
N GLY A 111 -14.23 1.15 -16.89
CA GLY A 111 -13.26 0.76 -15.87
C GLY A 111 -13.69 -0.48 -15.09
N GLU A 112 -12.78 -1.00 -14.28
CA GLU A 112 -13.05 -2.07 -13.32
C GLU A 112 -13.69 -1.49 -12.05
N THR A 113 -14.81 -2.07 -11.63
CA THR A 113 -15.45 -1.69 -10.36
C THR A 113 -14.79 -2.43 -9.21
N VAL A 114 -14.22 -1.69 -8.26
CA VAL A 114 -13.57 -2.23 -7.06
C VAL A 114 -14.28 -1.74 -5.81
N ASN A 115 -14.58 -2.66 -4.90
CA ASN A 115 -15.10 -2.33 -3.58
C ASN A 115 -13.93 -2.17 -2.62
N ALA A 116 -13.85 -1.03 -1.95
CA ALA A 116 -12.85 -0.75 -0.94
C ALA A 116 -13.51 -0.38 0.39
N ASP A 117 -13.11 -1.08 1.45
CA ASP A 117 -13.27 -0.61 2.82
C ASP A 117 -11.96 0.05 3.29
N TYR A 118 -12.03 0.96 4.25
CA TYR A 118 -10.88 1.76 4.71
C TYR A 118 -9.82 0.94 5.48
N CYS A 119 -10.10 -0.32 5.81
CA CYS A 119 -9.24 -1.18 6.60
C CYS A 119 -9.06 -2.56 5.95
N VAL A 120 -7.95 -2.76 5.25
CA VAL A 120 -7.53 -4.11 4.83
C VAL A 120 -7.09 -4.88 6.08
N ARG A 121 -7.92 -5.82 6.53
CA ARG A 121 -7.52 -6.88 7.46
C ARG A 121 -7.54 -8.19 6.70
N ASP A 122 -6.35 -8.61 6.29
CA ASP A 122 -6.12 -9.93 5.73
C ASP A 122 -4.94 -10.58 6.49
N PRO A 123 -5.24 -11.57 7.35
CA PRO A 123 -4.22 -12.26 8.14
C PRO A 123 -3.34 -13.19 7.29
N ASP A 124 -3.78 -13.54 6.08
CA ASP A 124 -3.05 -14.40 5.15
C ASP A 124 -2.16 -13.58 4.21
N GLN A 125 -2.49 -12.31 3.96
CA GLN A 125 -1.75 -11.40 3.10
C GLN A 125 -0.36 -11.05 3.67
N PRO A 126 0.76 -11.45 3.02
CA PRO A 126 2.11 -11.21 3.53
C PRO A 126 2.46 -9.74 3.80
N ALA A 127 1.84 -8.82 3.06
CA ALA A 127 2.05 -7.38 3.23
C ALA A 127 1.44 -6.82 4.52
N THR A 128 0.30 -7.37 4.98
CA THR A 128 -0.46 -6.84 6.13
C THR A 128 -0.38 -7.74 7.36
N ARG A 129 -0.07 -9.04 7.23
CA ARG A 129 -0.05 -10.03 8.33
C ARG A 129 0.99 -9.84 9.44
N SER A 130 1.81 -8.79 9.36
CA SER A 130 2.67 -8.41 10.49
C SER A 130 2.53 -6.93 10.83
N PHE A 131 1.44 -6.33 10.38
CA PHE A 131 1.06 -4.99 10.76
C PHE A 131 0.57 -5.01 12.20
N CYS A 132 0.90 -3.94 12.93
CA CYS A 132 0.36 -3.73 14.26
C CYS A 132 -0.41 -2.42 14.26
N GLN A 133 -1.66 -2.48 14.71
CA GLN A 133 -2.61 -1.37 14.64
C GLN A 133 -2.25 -0.19 15.56
N SER A 134 -1.39 -0.40 16.56
CA SER A 134 -0.95 0.66 17.47
C SER A 134 0.35 0.31 18.18
N GLU A 135 1.04 1.33 18.70
CA GLU A 135 2.24 1.16 19.53
C GLU A 135 1.92 0.37 20.82
N ASP A 136 0.75 0.60 21.41
CA ASP A 136 0.32 -0.16 22.59
C ASP A 136 0.18 -1.64 22.26
N ALA A 137 -0.51 -1.97 21.16
CA ALA A 137 -0.67 -3.35 20.72
C ALA A 137 0.67 -4.01 20.40
N PHE A 138 1.62 -3.25 19.85
CA PHE A 138 2.97 -3.73 19.59
C PHE A 138 3.70 -4.04 20.92
N ARG A 139 3.60 -3.14 21.91
CA ARG A 139 4.23 -3.30 23.23
C ARG A 139 3.63 -4.44 24.05
N THR A 140 2.32 -4.66 23.96
CA THR A 140 1.62 -5.71 24.71
C THR A 140 1.58 -7.05 23.97
N ASN A 141 2.18 -7.15 22.79
CA ASN A 141 2.13 -8.33 21.93
C ASN A 141 0.69 -8.78 21.62
N THR A 142 -0.18 -7.81 21.33
CA THR A 142 -1.61 -8.00 20.98
C THR A 142 -1.92 -7.40 19.61
N CYS A 143 -0.97 -7.47 18.67
CA CYS A 143 -1.20 -7.10 17.27
C CYS A 143 -2.28 -8.01 16.66
N LEU A 144 -3.03 -7.47 15.70
CA LEU A 144 -4.20 -8.16 15.14
C LEU A 144 -3.86 -9.24 14.10
N GLY A 145 -2.61 -9.32 13.63
CA GLY A 145 -2.21 -10.16 12.50
C GLY A 145 -2.14 -9.32 11.26
#